data_AF-A0A0U1KKV0-F1
#
_entry.id   AF-A0A0U1KKV0-F1
#
_cell.length_a   1.000
_cell.length_b   1.000
_cell.length_c   1.000
_cell.angle_alpha   90.00
_cell.angle_beta   90.00
_cell.angle_gamma   90.00
#
_symmetry.space_group_name_H-M   'P 1'
#
loop_
_entity.id
_entity.type
_entity.pdbx_description
1 polymer ?
#
loop_
_entity_poly.entity_id
_entity_poly.type
_entity_poly.pdbx_seq_one_letter_code
_entity_poly.pdbx_strand_id
1 'polypeptide(L)'
;MNGIIKRGTRQGLQVTWTLSKVIFPITVFVTILQYTPVLDWLVQLVTPLMNSLGLSGEAAIPLVLGNTLNLYAGIAAIISFDFTVKEVFTLAIMLSFSHNLIIESSVATRVGIKWPVIVSVRIVLAIISAWMIQLVWDGGNQLAQYGLISKEMQAPEGWLAIGIEGFQTAFISVLQLGVIVIPLMVVLQFFRELGWMERISKTLAPCTRVLGMEKKASMTLVAGLFIGLAYGTGVMVQAVKEDGVSKKDMYLAFIFLVSCHAVVEDTLIFIPLGIPVWPLLLIRLVTAIILTATIGYIWNRKQLTNRKEVIKHEHTYDSF
;
A
#
# COMPACT_ATOMS: atom_id res chain seq x y z
N MET A 1 -19.57 20.46 -13.51
CA MET A 1 -19.42 18.99 -13.66
C MET A 1 -18.46 18.62 -14.79
N ASN A 2 -18.59 19.17 -16.01
CA ASN A 2 -17.66 18.87 -17.13
C ASN A 2 -16.17 19.12 -16.81
N GLY A 3 -15.85 20.13 -16.00
CA GLY A 3 -14.48 20.38 -15.54
C GLY A 3 -13.90 19.27 -14.65
N ILE A 4 -14.72 18.66 -13.79
CA ILE A 4 -14.31 17.55 -12.89
C ILE A 4 -14.00 16.32 -13.73
N ILE A 5 -14.90 15.96 -14.65
CA ILE A 5 -14.72 14.81 -15.55
C ILE A 5 -13.45 15.01 -16.38
N LYS A 6 -13.25 16.19 -17.00
CA LYS A 6 -12.05 16.47 -17.80
C LYS A 6 -10.76 16.32 -17.00
N ARG A 7 -10.73 16.79 -15.75
CA ARG A 7 -9.56 16.64 -14.86
C ARG A 7 -9.35 15.18 -14.46
N GLY A 8 -10.40 14.48 -14.06
CA GLY A 8 -10.34 13.06 -13.70
C GLY A 8 -9.90 12.17 -14.86
N THR A 9 -10.42 12.39 -16.06
CA THR A 9 -9.98 11.67 -17.27
C THR A 9 -8.53 11.99 -17.62
N ARG A 10 -8.12 13.26 -17.54
CA ARG A 10 -6.72 13.65 -17.77
C ARG A 10 -5.78 12.98 -16.77
N GLN A 11 -6.16 12.94 -15.49
CA GLN A 11 -5.40 12.26 -14.46
C GLN A 11 -5.35 10.75 -14.72
N GLY A 12 -6.49 10.13 -15.05
CA GLY A 12 -6.59 8.75 -15.47
C GLY A 12 -5.62 8.41 -16.60
N LEU A 13 -5.67 9.16 -17.70
CA LEU A 13 -4.76 8.99 -18.84
C LEU A 13 -3.29 9.17 -18.45
N GLN A 14 -2.97 10.15 -17.60
CA GLN A 14 -1.61 10.37 -17.13
C GLN A 14 -1.09 9.21 -16.28
N VAL A 15 -1.93 8.67 -15.39
CA VAL A 15 -1.61 7.48 -14.59
C VAL A 15 -1.43 6.29 -15.54
N THR A 16 -2.42 5.98 -16.39
CA THR A 16 -2.32 4.90 -17.38
C THR A 16 -1.04 5.01 -18.21
N TRP A 17 -0.68 6.20 -18.72
CA TRP A 17 0.55 6.41 -19.49
C TRP A 17 1.82 6.14 -18.68
N THR A 18 1.88 6.64 -17.44
CA THR A 18 3.02 6.44 -16.55
C THR A 18 3.22 4.96 -16.25
N LEU A 19 2.12 4.26 -15.99
CA LEU A 19 2.14 2.83 -15.72
C LEU A 19 2.46 2.02 -16.96
N SER A 20 1.93 2.39 -18.13
CA SER A 20 2.20 1.70 -19.40
C SER A 20 3.70 1.60 -19.68
N LYS A 21 4.49 2.63 -19.34
CA LYS A 21 5.95 2.61 -19.48
C LYS A 21 6.66 1.55 -18.64
N VAL A 22 6.02 1.09 -17.57
CA VAL A 22 6.54 0.05 -16.66
C VAL A 22 5.94 -1.31 -17.03
N ILE A 23 4.63 -1.35 -17.19
CA ILE A 23 3.85 -2.56 -17.45
C ILE A 23 4.22 -3.17 -18.78
N PHE A 24 4.32 -2.35 -19.82
CA PHE A 24 4.57 -2.82 -21.16
C PHE A 24 5.91 -3.57 -21.26
N PRO A 25 7.08 -2.98 -20.89
CA PRO A 25 8.34 -3.70 -20.99
C PRO A 25 8.41 -4.89 -20.04
N ILE A 26 7.84 -4.79 -18.83
CA ILE A 26 7.82 -5.92 -17.89
C ILE A 26 6.99 -7.07 -18.43
N THR A 27 5.81 -6.81 -18.99
CA THR A 27 4.94 -7.85 -19.54
C THR A 27 5.59 -8.53 -20.72
N VAL A 28 6.16 -7.77 -21.67
CA VAL A 28 6.93 -8.36 -22.79
C VAL A 28 8.08 -9.21 -22.26
N PHE A 29 8.86 -8.69 -21.31
CA PHE A 29 10.00 -9.40 -20.74
C PHE A 29 9.58 -10.68 -20.02
N VAL A 30 8.55 -10.61 -19.16
CA VAL A 30 8.03 -11.76 -18.42
C VAL A 30 7.43 -12.78 -19.36
N THR A 31 6.67 -12.39 -20.39
CA THR A 31 6.14 -13.33 -21.38
C THR A 31 7.27 -14.06 -22.10
N ILE A 32 8.34 -13.37 -22.52
CA ILE A 32 9.51 -14.02 -23.12
C ILE A 32 10.17 -14.97 -22.10
N LEU A 33 10.35 -14.51 -20.86
CA LEU A 33 11.02 -15.27 -19.80
C LEU A 33 10.22 -16.52 -19.39
N GLN A 34 8.89 -16.51 -19.51
CA GLN A 34 8.01 -17.67 -19.28
C GLN A 34 8.31 -18.84 -20.22
N TYR A 35 8.86 -18.57 -21.41
CA TYR A 35 9.31 -19.60 -22.35
C TYR A 35 10.80 -19.95 -22.17
N THR A 36 11.42 -19.55 -21.05
CA THR A 36 12.81 -19.88 -20.70
C THR A 36 12.91 -20.58 -19.35
N PRO A 37 13.94 -21.43 -19.13
CA PRO A 37 14.15 -22.07 -17.83
C PRO A 37 14.50 -21.10 -16.69
N VAL A 38 14.83 -19.84 -17.01
CA VAL A 38 15.29 -18.84 -16.04
C VAL A 38 14.16 -18.46 -15.09
N LEU A 39 12.94 -18.28 -15.62
CA LEU A 39 11.78 -17.95 -14.77
C LEU A 39 11.49 -19.10 -13.82
N ASP A 40 11.44 -20.34 -14.31
CA ASP A 40 11.18 -21.52 -13.48
C ASP A 40 12.23 -21.66 -12.37
N TRP A 41 13.51 -21.44 -12.68
CA TRP A 41 14.58 -21.47 -11.68
C TRP A 41 14.41 -20.38 -10.61
N LEU A 42 14.09 -19.14 -11.01
CA LEU A 42 13.82 -18.03 -10.08
C LEU A 42 12.59 -18.30 -9.21
N VAL A 43 11.51 -18.78 -9.81
CA VAL A 43 10.26 -19.14 -9.12
C VAL A 43 10.58 -20.22 -8.09
N GLN A 44 11.22 -21.33 -8.48
CA GLN A 44 11.58 -22.42 -7.56
C GLN A 44 12.43 -21.97 -6.38
N LEU A 45 13.36 -21.02 -6.58
CA LEU A 45 14.18 -20.46 -5.51
C LEU A 45 13.35 -19.72 -4.46
N VAL A 46 12.31 -18.99 -4.89
CA VAL A 46 11.49 -18.13 -4.02
C VAL A 46 10.21 -18.84 -3.53
N THR A 47 9.79 -19.92 -4.19
CA THR A 47 8.61 -20.72 -3.86
C THR A 47 8.54 -21.14 -2.39
N PRO A 48 9.62 -21.62 -1.72
CA PRO A 48 9.53 -21.98 -0.30
C PRO A 48 9.11 -20.79 0.58
N LEU A 49 9.61 -19.59 0.27
CA LEU A 49 9.25 -18.37 0.97
C LEU A 49 7.80 -17.98 0.68
N MET A 50 7.37 -18.01 -0.59
CA MET A 50 6.00 -17.64 -0.97
C MET A 50 4.96 -18.62 -0.43
N ASN A 51 5.23 -19.93 -0.48
CA ASN A 51 4.36 -20.96 0.05
C ASN A 51 4.16 -20.78 1.57
N SER A 52 5.19 -20.32 2.29
CA SER A 52 5.07 -19.98 3.72
C SER A 52 4.10 -18.83 4.01
N LEU A 53 3.76 -18.03 2.98
CA LEU A 53 2.79 -16.94 3.02
C LEU A 53 1.45 -17.32 2.38
N GLY A 54 1.31 -18.57 1.89
CA GLY A 54 0.12 -19.03 1.18
C GLY A 54 0.00 -18.48 -0.24
N LEU A 55 1.12 -18.15 -0.87
CA LEU A 55 1.21 -17.59 -2.22
C LEU A 55 2.02 -18.51 -3.14
N SER A 56 1.71 -18.53 -4.44
CA SER A 56 2.56 -19.16 -5.45
C SER A 56 3.90 -18.43 -5.61
N GLY A 57 4.89 -19.10 -6.22
CA GLY A 57 6.22 -18.50 -6.41
C GLY A 57 6.21 -17.27 -7.34
N GLU A 58 5.29 -17.22 -8.30
CA GLU A 58 5.09 -16.09 -9.22
C GLU A 58 4.66 -14.81 -8.49
N ALA A 59 4.01 -14.95 -7.32
CA ALA A 59 3.56 -13.83 -6.48
C ALA A 59 4.72 -12.94 -5.98
N ALA A 60 5.96 -13.45 -6.02
CA ALA A 60 7.16 -12.67 -5.73
C ALA A 60 7.32 -11.46 -6.67
N ILE A 61 6.92 -11.59 -7.94
CA ILE A 61 7.10 -10.54 -8.96
C ILE A 61 6.25 -9.30 -8.62
N PRO A 62 4.92 -9.42 -8.40
CA PRO A 62 4.11 -8.30 -7.91
C PRO A 62 4.63 -7.66 -6.62
N LEU A 63 5.08 -8.46 -5.65
CA LEU A 63 5.60 -7.95 -4.38
C LEU A 63 6.86 -7.12 -4.57
N VAL A 64 7.82 -7.59 -5.38
CA VAL A 64 9.06 -6.86 -5.67
C VAL A 64 8.76 -5.56 -6.40
N LEU A 65 7.97 -5.61 -7.47
CA LEU A 65 7.64 -4.43 -8.26
C LEU A 65 6.82 -3.40 -7.47
N GLY A 66 5.85 -3.86 -6.68
CA GLY A 66 5.05 -3.02 -5.80
C GLY A 66 5.86 -2.31 -4.72
N ASN A 67 6.77 -3.05 -4.07
CA ASN A 67 7.62 -2.52 -3.00
C ASN A 67 8.74 -1.61 -3.50
N THR A 68 9.30 -1.87 -4.68
CA THR A 68 10.42 -1.09 -5.22
C THR A 68 9.97 0.13 -6.02
N LEU A 69 8.94 -0.02 -6.85
CA LEU A 69 8.49 1.02 -7.76
C LEU A 69 7.27 1.76 -7.21
N ASN A 70 6.12 1.10 -7.15
CA ASN A 70 4.86 1.64 -6.60
C ASN A 70 3.74 0.59 -6.69
N LEU A 71 2.65 0.85 -5.95
CA LEU A 71 1.46 0.00 -5.86
C LEU A 71 0.88 -0.37 -7.22
N TYR A 72 0.86 0.58 -8.16
CA TYR A 72 0.35 0.37 -9.51
C TYR A 72 1.20 -0.61 -10.34
N ALA A 73 2.53 -0.56 -10.23
CA ALA A 73 3.41 -1.54 -10.86
C ALA A 73 3.17 -2.95 -10.31
N GLY A 74 2.91 -3.05 -9.00
CA GLY A 74 2.48 -4.30 -8.36
C GLY A 74 1.16 -4.82 -8.93
N ILE A 75 0.12 -3.98 -9.00
CA ILE A 75 -1.19 -4.33 -9.56
C ILE A 75 -1.08 -4.84 -11.00
N ALA A 76 -0.25 -4.17 -11.81
CA ALA A 76 -0.11 -4.58 -13.19
C ALA A 76 0.59 -5.92 -13.35
N ALA A 77 1.58 -6.21 -12.50
CA ALA A 77 2.17 -7.53 -12.44
C ALA A 77 1.12 -8.57 -12.02
N ILE A 78 0.23 -8.26 -11.07
CA ILE A 78 -0.86 -9.17 -10.67
C ILE A 78 -1.73 -9.57 -11.88
N ILE A 79 -2.06 -8.61 -12.75
CA ILE A 79 -2.91 -8.85 -13.93
C ILE A 79 -2.22 -9.74 -14.98
N SER A 80 -0.88 -9.81 -14.98
CA SER A 80 -0.11 -10.60 -15.94
C SER A 80 0.03 -12.08 -15.57
N PHE A 81 -0.52 -12.53 -14.43
CA PHE A 81 -0.44 -13.91 -13.96
C PHE A 81 -1.80 -14.44 -13.51
N ASP A 82 -1.98 -15.76 -13.62
CA ASP A 82 -3.20 -16.46 -13.26
C ASP A 82 -3.22 -16.81 -11.76
N PHE A 83 -3.47 -15.80 -10.93
CA PHE A 83 -3.64 -15.99 -9.49
C PHE A 83 -5.08 -16.34 -9.10
N THR A 84 -5.22 -17.05 -7.98
CA THR A 84 -6.52 -17.25 -7.32
C THR A 84 -7.01 -15.96 -6.66
N VAL A 85 -8.32 -15.83 -6.42
CA VAL A 85 -8.89 -14.69 -5.68
C VAL A 85 -8.23 -14.54 -4.29
N LYS A 86 -7.87 -15.65 -3.64
CA LYS A 86 -7.17 -15.66 -2.36
C LYS A 86 -5.78 -15.04 -2.46
N GLU A 87 -5.02 -15.39 -3.48
CA GLU A 87 -3.68 -14.83 -3.72
C GLU A 87 -3.75 -13.36 -4.08
N VAL A 88 -4.66 -12.95 -4.98
CA VAL A 88 -4.86 -11.54 -5.34
C VAL A 88 -5.22 -10.72 -4.11
N PHE A 89 -6.13 -11.21 -3.27
CA PHE A 89 -6.52 -10.51 -2.05
C PHE A 89 -5.35 -10.42 -1.06
N THR A 90 -4.57 -11.49 -0.90
CA THR A 90 -3.39 -11.53 -0.05
C THR A 90 -2.33 -10.54 -0.53
N LEU A 91 -2.01 -10.55 -1.82
CA LEU A 91 -1.12 -9.58 -2.47
C LEU A 91 -1.62 -8.15 -2.30
N ALA A 92 -2.93 -7.91 -2.44
CA ALA A 92 -3.51 -6.59 -2.26
C ALA A 92 -3.34 -6.07 -0.83
N ILE A 93 -3.57 -6.92 0.18
CA ILE A 93 -3.36 -6.56 1.59
C ILE A 93 -1.88 -6.31 1.86
N MET A 94 -1.00 -7.23 1.45
CA MET A 94 0.45 -7.06 1.61
C MET A 94 0.93 -5.76 0.99
N LEU A 95 0.57 -5.50 -0.27
CA LEU A 95 0.95 -4.28 -0.98
C LEU A 95 0.29 -3.02 -0.39
N SER A 96 -0.90 -3.13 0.21
CA SER A 96 -1.53 -2.00 0.92
C SER A 96 -0.73 -1.57 2.15
N PHE A 97 -0.01 -2.48 2.80
CA PHE A 97 0.90 -2.17 3.91
C PHE A 97 2.32 -1.85 3.43
N SER A 98 2.80 -2.55 2.39
CA SER A 98 4.15 -2.46 1.88
C SER A 98 4.16 -2.22 0.37
N HIS A 99 4.16 -0.95 0.00
CA HIS A 99 4.52 -0.51 -1.36
C HIS A 99 5.52 0.64 -1.30
N ASN A 100 6.23 0.86 -2.40
CA ASN A 100 7.09 2.03 -2.59
C ASN A 100 8.06 2.32 -1.41
N LEU A 101 8.67 1.28 -0.85
CA LEU A 101 9.44 1.33 0.39
C LEU A 101 10.57 2.35 0.34
N ILE A 102 11.21 2.50 -0.83
CA ILE A 102 12.32 3.43 -1.04
C ILE A 102 11.84 4.87 -0.88
N ILE A 103 10.78 5.25 -1.61
CA ILE A 103 10.28 6.63 -1.60
C ILE A 103 9.61 6.93 -0.25
N GLU A 104 8.81 6.02 0.29
CA GLU A 104 8.12 6.26 1.56
C GLU A 104 9.07 6.38 2.74
N SER A 105 10.13 5.57 2.78
CA SER A 105 11.21 5.72 3.76
C SER A 105 11.96 7.03 3.59
N SER A 106 12.24 7.43 2.34
CA SER A 106 12.92 8.69 2.02
C SER A 106 12.09 9.91 2.39
N VAL A 107 10.77 9.85 2.20
CA VAL A 107 9.84 10.93 2.53
C VAL A 107 9.76 11.07 4.05
N ALA A 108 9.55 9.98 4.77
CA ALA A 108 9.38 10.02 6.22
C ALA A 108 10.68 10.28 7.00
N THR A 109 11.84 9.98 6.44
CA THR A 109 13.12 10.40 7.05
C THR A 109 13.30 11.92 7.05
N ARG A 110 12.65 12.66 6.14
CA ARG A 110 12.69 14.14 6.10
C ARG A 110 12.06 14.80 7.32
N VAL A 111 11.14 14.13 8.01
CA VAL A 111 10.58 14.60 9.29
C VAL A 111 11.36 14.09 10.49
N GLY A 112 12.42 13.29 10.31
CA GLY A 112 13.26 12.79 11.41
C GLY A 112 12.88 11.41 11.94
N ILE A 113 12.12 10.63 11.17
CA ILE A 113 11.85 9.22 11.48
C ILE A 113 12.94 8.33 10.90
N LYS A 114 13.42 7.38 11.69
CA LYS A 114 14.43 6.44 11.23
C LYS A 114 13.84 5.48 10.20
N TRP A 115 14.47 5.39 9.02
CA TRP A 115 14.03 4.51 7.93
C TRP A 115 13.81 3.03 8.34
N PRO A 116 14.62 2.40 9.23
CA PRO A 116 14.40 1.00 9.58
C PRO A 116 13.08 0.78 10.31
N VAL A 117 12.60 1.78 11.06
CA VAL A 117 11.30 1.71 11.75
C VAL A 117 10.16 1.59 10.74
N ILE A 118 10.27 2.32 9.63
CA ILE A 118 9.24 2.35 8.58
C ILE A 118 9.25 1.05 7.81
N VAL A 119 10.42 0.65 7.32
CA VAL A 119 10.56 -0.60 6.56
C VAL A 119 10.13 -1.79 7.41
N SER A 120 10.57 -1.87 8.67
CA SER A 120 10.20 -2.99 9.56
C SER A 120 8.70 -3.04 9.80
N VAL A 121 8.04 -1.93 10.14
CA VAL A 121 6.59 -1.90 10.35
C VAL A 121 5.85 -2.39 9.10
N ARG A 122 6.20 -1.88 7.91
CA ARG A 122 5.51 -2.25 6.66
C ARG A 122 5.69 -3.72 6.31
N ILE A 123 6.93 -4.22 6.33
CA ILE A 123 7.24 -5.60 5.98
C ILE A 123 6.62 -6.58 6.98
N VAL A 124 6.71 -6.28 8.28
CA VAL A 124 6.12 -7.12 9.32
C VAL A 124 4.61 -7.16 9.18
N LEU A 125 3.95 -6.02 8.95
CA LEU A 125 2.50 -5.99 8.72
C LEU A 125 2.10 -6.79 7.47
N ALA A 126 2.84 -6.64 6.37
CA ALA A 126 2.59 -7.40 5.15
C ALA A 126 2.71 -8.91 5.41
N ILE A 127 3.79 -9.38 6.02
CA ILE A 127 4.02 -10.81 6.31
C ILE A 127 2.95 -11.35 7.27
N ILE A 128 2.69 -10.66 8.39
CA ILE A 128 1.67 -11.08 9.36
C ILE A 128 0.30 -11.14 8.69
N SER A 129 -0.04 -10.16 7.87
CA SER A 129 -1.34 -10.15 7.18
C SER A 129 -1.50 -11.34 6.24
N ALA A 130 -0.45 -11.74 5.50
CA ALA A 130 -0.48 -12.91 4.65
C ALA A 130 -0.68 -14.20 5.47
N TRP A 131 0.06 -14.37 6.56
CA TRP A 131 -0.14 -15.50 7.48
C TRP A 131 -1.54 -15.55 8.06
N MET A 132 -2.09 -14.41 8.50
CA MET A 132 -3.45 -14.37 9.03
C MET A 132 -4.47 -14.76 7.97
N ILE A 133 -4.34 -14.27 6.73
CA ILE A 133 -5.25 -14.62 5.64
C ILE A 133 -5.14 -16.11 5.32
N GLN A 134 -3.92 -16.64 5.23
CA GLN A 134 -3.68 -18.06 4.99
C GLN A 134 -4.32 -18.95 6.05
N LEU A 135 -4.25 -18.56 7.33
CA LEU A 135 -4.74 -19.33 8.47
C LEU A 135 -6.25 -19.19 8.71
N VAL A 136 -6.83 -18.00 8.45
CA VAL A 136 -8.21 -17.68 8.84
C VAL A 136 -9.19 -17.82 7.68
N TRP A 137 -8.72 -17.72 6.42
CA TRP A 137 -9.59 -17.73 5.26
C TRP A 137 -9.26 -18.86 4.29
N ASP A 138 -10.15 -19.87 4.23
CA ASP A 138 -10.03 -21.02 3.32
C ASP A 138 -10.74 -20.84 1.97
N GLY A 139 -11.33 -19.67 1.73
CA GLY A 139 -12.03 -19.35 0.48
C GLY A 139 -11.14 -18.71 -0.58
N GLY A 140 -11.69 -18.49 -1.78
CA GLY A 140 -11.02 -17.73 -2.84
C GLY A 140 -10.09 -18.55 -3.74
N ASN A 141 -10.18 -19.88 -3.73
CA ASN A 141 -9.33 -20.77 -4.53
C ASN A 141 -9.66 -20.77 -6.03
N GLN A 142 -10.78 -20.15 -6.44
CA GLN A 142 -11.09 -19.94 -7.84
C GLN A 142 -10.11 -18.93 -8.48
N LEU A 143 -9.81 -19.12 -9.76
CA LEU A 143 -9.01 -18.17 -10.54
C LEU A 143 -9.68 -16.79 -10.53
N ALA A 144 -8.88 -15.76 -10.24
CA ALA A 144 -9.33 -14.39 -10.34
C ALA A 144 -9.53 -14.03 -11.82
N GLN A 145 -10.67 -13.40 -12.12
CA GLN A 145 -10.96 -12.93 -13.47
C GLN A 145 -10.62 -11.45 -13.56
N TYR A 146 -9.54 -11.14 -14.26
CA TYR A 146 -9.13 -9.77 -14.53
C TYR A 146 -9.78 -9.30 -15.83
N GLY A 147 -10.69 -8.33 -15.74
CA GLY A 147 -11.44 -7.77 -16.87
C GLY A 147 -12.04 -8.81 -17.83
N LEU A 148 -12.08 -8.49 -19.14
CA LEU A 148 -13.03 -9.09 -20.10
C LEU A 148 -12.43 -10.11 -21.07
N ILE A 149 -11.15 -10.50 -20.93
CA ILE A 149 -10.47 -11.30 -21.97
C ILE A 149 -10.02 -12.64 -21.39
N SER A 150 -10.49 -13.72 -22.01
CA SER A 150 -9.99 -15.08 -21.80
C SER A 150 -8.74 -15.28 -22.64
N LYS A 151 -7.64 -15.74 -22.03
CA LYS A 151 -6.42 -16.12 -22.75
C LYS A 151 -6.71 -17.33 -23.64
N GLU A 152 -6.50 -17.23 -24.96
CA GLU A 152 -6.60 -18.40 -25.86
C GLU A 152 -5.40 -19.34 -25.65
N MET A 153 -5.68 -20.64 -25.73
CA MET A 153 -4.88 -21.73 -25.17
C MET A 153 -3.85 -22.34 -26.16
N GLN A 154 -3.50 -21.63 -27.24
CA GLN A 154 -2.49 -22.12 -28.18
C GLN A 154 -1.13 -21.54 -27.84
N ALA A 155 -0.20 -22.41 -27.45
CA ALA A 155 1.19 -22.03 -27.22
C ALA A 155 1.81 -21.53 -28.53
N PRO A 156 2.48 -20.36 -28.54
CA PRO A 156 3.15 -19.84 -29.71
C PRO A 156 4.29 -20.78 -30.14
N GLU A 157 4.36 -21.09 -31.43
CA GLU A 157 5.48 -21.83 -31.98
C GLU A 157 6.58 -20.86 -32.46
N GLY A 158 7.71 -20.87 -31.75
CA GLY A 158 8.94 -20.15 -32.13
C GLY A 158 9.10 -18.74 -31.53
N TRP A 159 10.34 -18.25 -31.52
CA TRP A 159 10.73 -16.99 -30.87
C TRP A 159 10.00 -15.75 -31.38
N LEU A 160 9.66 -15.71 -32.67
CA LEU A 160 8.91 -14.60 -33.26
C LEU A 160 7.47 -14.58 -32.73
N ALA A 161 6.82 -15.75 -32.65
CA ALA A 161 5.47 -15.88 -32.14
C ALA A 161 5.41 -15.52 -30.63
N ILE A 162 6.41 -15.93 -29.85
CA ILE A 162 6.57 -15.53 -28.44
C ILE A 162 6.71 -14.00 -28.29
N GLY A 163 7.54 -13.37 -29.13
CA GLY A 163 7.69 -11.92 -29.12
C GLY A 163 6.40 -11.17 -29.47
N ILE A 164 5.64 -11.70 -30.44
CA ILE A 164 4.32 -11.15 -30.83
C ILE A 164 3.31 -11.34 -29.69
N GLU A 165 3.26 -12.52 -29.06
CA GLU A 165 2.39 -12.77 -27.91
C GLU A 165 2.70 -11.80 -26.77
N GLY A 166 3.99 -11.63 -26.43
CA GLY A 166 4.42 -10.70 -25.38
C GLY A 166 3.99 -9.26 -25.69
N PHE A 167 4.15 -8.81 -26.93
CA PHE A 167 3.70 -7.49 -27.36
C PHE A 167 2.17 -7.35 -27.29
N GLN A 168 1.42 -8.31 -27.83
CA GLN A 168 -0.05 -8.29 -27.83
C GLN A 168 -0.59 -8.31 -26.40
N THR A 169 -0.06 -9.19 -25.56
CA THR A 169 -0.41 -9.29 -24.14
C THR A 169 -0.12 -7.97 -23.43
N ALA A 170 1.08 -7.41 -23.59
CA ALA A 170 1.44 -6.13 -22.99
C ALA A 170 0.52 -4.97 -23.44
N PHE A 171 0.18 -4.93 -24.72
CA PHE A 171 -0.71 -3.92 -25.29
C PHE A 171 -2.14 -4.05 -24.73
N ILE A 172 -2.68 -5.28 -24.71
CA ILE A 172 -4.00 -5.56 -24.15
C ILE A 172 -4.04 -5.21 -22.66
N SER A 173 -3.04 -5.63 -21.87
CA SER A 173 -2.94 -5.31 -20.45
C SER A 173 -2.93 -3.80 -20.19
N VAL A 174 -2.24 -3.02 -21.02
CA VAL A 174 -2.23 -1.55 -20.94
C VAL A 174 -3.60 -0.95 -21.26
N LEU A 175 -4.28 -1.42 -22.31
CA LEU A 175 -5.63 -0.94 -22.65
C LEU A 175 -6.62 -1.26 -21.53
N GLN A 176 -6.56 -2.48 -21.01
CA GLN A 176 -7.42 -2.96 -19.94
C GLN A 176 -7.22 -2.16 -18.66
N LEU A 177 -5.96 -1.88 -18.30
CA LEU A 177 -5.63 -0.95 -17.22
C LEU A 177 -6.25 0.43 -17.45
N GLY A 178 -6.19 0.96 -18.68
CA GLY A 178 -6.78 2.25 -19.03
C GLY A 178 -8.29 2.29 -18.81
N VAL A 179 -9.01 1.27 -19.31
CA VAL A 179 -10.46 1.11 -19.13
C VAL A 179 -10.86 1.11 -17.66
N ILE A 180 -9.96 0.64 -16.79
CA ILE A 180 -10.16 0.52 -15.36
C ILE A 180 -9.78 1.80 -14.60
N VAL A 181 -8.58 2.32 -14.83
CA VAL A 181 -7.99 3.42 -14.06
C VAL A 181 -8.66 4.75 -14.41
N ILE A 182 -9.06 4.95 -15.67
CA ILE A 182 -9.65 6.21 -16.10
C ILE A 182 -11.00 6.47 -15.40
N PRO A 183 -11.99 5.56 -15.41
CA PRO A 183 -13.23 5.75 -14.65
C PRO A 183 -12.98 5.91 -13.15
N LEU A 184 -12.06 5.13 -12.58
CA LEU A 184 -11.70 5.23 -11.18
C LEU A 184 -11.17 6.64 -10.83
N MET A 185 -10.28 7.20 -11.64
CA MET A 185 -9.73 8.54 -11.43
C MET A 185 -10.79 9.64 -11.61
N VAL A 186 -11.77 9.42 -12.49
CA VAL A 186 -12.95 10.31 -12.59
C VAL A 186 -13.74 10.28 -11.29
N VAL A 187 -14.04 9.09 -10.75
CA VAL A 187 -14.75 8.93 -9.48
C VAL A 187 -13.96 9.58 -8.35
N LEU A 188 -12.66 9.30 -8.21
CA LEU A 188 -11.79 9.92 -7.20
C LEU A 188 -11.79 11.45 -7.29
N GLN A 189 -11.80 12.01 -8.50
CA GLN A 189 -11.87 13.45 -8.71
C GLN A 189 -13.20 14.04 -8.22
N PHE A 190 -14.33 13.34 -8.42
CA PHE A 190 -15.60 13.72 -7.81
C PHE A 190 -15.53 13.70 -6.28
N PHE A 191 -14.99 12.64 -5.69
CA PHE A 191 -14.84 12.54 -4.23
C PHE A 191 -13.98 13.67 -3.63
N ARG A 192 -12.93 14.09 -4.37
CA ARG A 192 -12.02 15.16 -3.96
C ARG A 192 -12.68 16.54 -4.04
N GLU A 193 -13.34 16.86 -5.15
CA GLU A 193 -13.88 18.21 -5.40
C GLU A 193 -15.23 18.47 -4.74
N LEU A 194 -16.01 17.43 -4.41
CA LEU A 194 -17.25 17.59 -3.66
C LEU A 194 -17.02 17.82 -2.15
N GLY A 195 -15.76 17.88 -1.71
CA GLY A 195 -15.39 18.10 -0.30
C GLY A 195 -15.71 16.92 0.62
N TRP A 196 -16.05 15.75 0.06
CA TRP A 196 -16.39 14.56 0.85
C TRP A 196 -15.18 14.04 1.62
N MET A 197 -13.99 14.07 1.00
CA MET A 197 -12.73 13.74 1.68
C MET A 197 -12.51 14.63 2.91
N GLU A 198 -12.83 15.91 2.81
CA GLU A 198 -12.62 16.91 3.86
C GLU A 198 -13.63 16.80 5.00
N ARG A 199 -14.87 16.39 4.71
CA ARG A 199 -15.90 16.07 5.72
C ARG A 199 -15.55 14.80 6.50
N ILE A 200 -15.19 13.72 5.81
CA ILE A 200 -14.81 12.45 6.47
C ILE A 200 -13.55 12.66 7.33
N SER A 201 -12.60 13.46 6.84
CA SER A 201 -11.43 13.91 7.59
C SER A 201 -11.78 14.54 8.95
N LYS A 202 -12.73 15.49 8.99
CA LYS A 202 -13.17 16.13 10.24
C LYS A 202 -13.83 15.14 11.20
N THR A 203 -14.53 14.13 10.67
CA THR A 203 -15.15 13.07 11.47
C THR A 203 -14.13 12.09 12.05
N LEU A 204 -12.97 11.92 11.41
CA LEU A 204 -11.87 11.05 11.88
C LEU A 204 -10.88 11.77 12.81
N ALA A 205 -10.87 13.10 12.87
CA ALA A 205 -10.06 13.88 13.80
C ALA A 205 -10.16 13.46 15.29
N PRO A 206 -11.32 13.03 15.84
CA PRO A 206 -11.41 12.53 17.22
C PRO A 206 -10.59 11.26 17.48
N CYS A 207 -10.28 10.45 16.45
CA CYS A 207 -9.48 9.24 16.61
C CYS A 207 -8.04 9.54 17.03
N THR A 208 -7.53 10.76 16.82
CA THR A 208 -6.17 11.15 17.25
C THR A 208 -5.90 10.91 18.73
N ARG A 209 -6.91 11.11 19.58
CA ARG A 209 -6.79 10.88 21.03
C ARG A 209 -6.73 9.39 21.38
N VAL A 210 -7.46 8.55 20.65
CA VAL A 210 -7.44 7.08 20.80
C VAL A 210 -6.06 6.52 20.41
N LEU A 211 -5.41 7.14 19.42
CA LEU A 211 -4.06 6.79 18.98
C LEU A 211 -2.95 7.25 19.95
N GLY A 212 -3.31 7.93 21.06
CA GLY A 212 -2.35 8.38 22.08
C GLY A 212 -1.57 9.64 21.70
N MET A 213 -2.06 10.40 20.71
CA MET A 213 -1.40 11.59 20.15
C MET A 213 -2.07 12.90 20.59
N GLU A 214 -1.31 13.99 20.58
CA GLU A 214 -1.84 15.34 20.80
C GLU A 214 -2.53 15.91 19.54
N LYS A 215 -3.47 16.85 19.75
CA LYS A 215 -4.29 17.46 18.67
C LYS A 215 -3.47 18.11 17.54
N LYS A 216 -2.29 18.65 17.86
CA LYS A 216 -1.37 19.28 16.90
C LYS A 216 -0.91 18.34 15.77
N ALA A 217 -0.97 17.03 15.96
CA ALA A 217 -0.63 16.06 14.91
C ALA A 217 -1.83 15.63 14.04
N SER A 218 -3.04 16.16 14.31
CA SER A 218 -4.28 15.74 13.63
C SER A 218 -4.33 16.12 12.15
N MET A 219 -3.82 17.30 11.80
CA MET A 219 -3.81 17.74 10.40
C MET A 219 -2.92 16.86 9.54
N THR A 220 -1.75 16.46 10.06
CA THR A 220 -0.87 15.46 9.43
C THR A 220 -1.59 14.14 9.18
N LEU A 221 -2.29 13.62 10.19
CA LEU A 221 -3.00 12.34 10.08
C LEU A 221 -4.07 12.38 9.00
N VAL A 222 -4.90 13.42 9.00
CA VAL A 222 -5.91 13.66 7.98
C VAL A 222 -5.30 13.76 6.59
N ALA A 223 -4.28 14.60 6.44
CA ALA A 223 -3.59 14.86 5.19
C ALA A 223 -2.99 13.56 4.63
N GLY A 224 -2.28 12.80 5.47
CA GLY A 224 -1.67 11.55 5.06
C GLY A 224 -2.69 10.44 4.76
N LEU A 225 -3.77 10.34 5.54
CA LEU A 225 -4.78 9.30 5.40
C LEU A 225 -5.54 9.40 4.08
N PHE A 226 -5.86 10.61 3.63
CA PHE A 226 -6.66 10.82 2.40
C PHE A 226 -5.83 11.15 1.16
N ILE A 227 -4.77 11.94 1.32
CA ILE A 227 -3.98 12.44 0.18
C ILE A 227 -2.70 11.60 0.00
N GLY A 228 -2.20 10.99 1.07
CA GLY A 228 -1.03 10.12 1.04
C GLY A 228 0.14 10.65 1.84
N LEU A 229 1.10 9.76 2.10
CA LEU A 229 2.20 9.98 3.04
C LEU A 229 3.07 11.20 2.69
N ALA A 230 3.33 11.45 1.40
CA ALA A 230 4.14 12.58 0.95
C ALA A 230 3.53 13.94 1.35
N TYR A 231 2.22 14.09 1.19
CA TYR A 231 1.52 15.31 1.59
C TYR A 231 1.44 15.42 3.12
N GLY A 232 1.10 14.33 3.82
CA GLY A 232 1.13 14.28 5.29
C GLY A 232 2.50 14.64 5.87
N THR A 233 3.59 14.25 5.20
CA THR A 233 4.96 14.61 5.59
C THR A 233 5.20 16.12 5.48
N GLY A 234 4.75 16.76 4.39
CA GLY A 234 4.86 18.21 4.24
C GLY A 234 4.16 18.96 5.37
N VAL A 235 2.94 18.54 5.71
CA VAL A 235 2.17 19.09 6.85
C VAL A 235 2.87 18.83 8.18
N MET A 236 3.46 17.65 8.38
CA MET A 236 4.21 17.35 9.62
C MET A 236 5.46 18.22 9.77
N VAL A 237 6.20 18.51 8.69
CA VAL A 237 7.35 19.42 8.76
C VAL A 237 6.93 20.79 9.30
N GLN A 238 5.78 21.30 8.85
CA GLN A 238 5.21 22.55 9.35
C GLN A 238 4.79 22.42 10.82
N ALA A 239 4.02 21.39 11.18
CA ALA A 239 3.55 21.19 12.54
C ALA A 239 4.70 20.99 13.56
N VAL A 240 5.81 20.35 13.17
CA VAL A 240 7.00 20.24 14.03
C VAL A 240 7.65 21.61 14.25
N LYS A 241 7.72 22.45 13.22
CA LYS A 241 8.34 23.78 13.30
C LYS A 241 7.47 24.82 14.00
N GLU A 242 6.16 24.81 13.73
CA GLU A 242 5.22 25.86 14.13
C GLU A 242 4.43 25.47 15.40
N ASP A 243 4.00 24.20 15.52
CA ASP A 243 3.16 23.73 16.63
C ASP A 243 3.92 22.93 17.69
N GLY A 244 5.24 22.77 17.53
CA GLY A 244 6.09 22.04 18.47
C GLY A 244 5.65 20.59 18.68
N VAL A 245 5.34 19.87 17.58
CA VAL A 245 4.96 18.45 17.63
C VAL A 245 6.07 17.60 18.28
N SER A 246 5.69 16.76 19.25
CA SER A 246 6.65 15.93 19.97
C SER A 246 7.18 14.80 19.09
N LYS A 247 8.41 14.31 19.35
CA LYS A 247 8.95 13.14 18.65
C LYS A 247 8.03 11.91 18.79
N LYS A 248 7.37 11.74 19.94
CA LYS A 248 6.42 10.64 20.17
C LYS A 248 5.27 10.72 19.17
N ASP A 249 4.59 11.88 19.12
CA ASP A 249 3.41 12.07 18.26
C ASP A 249 3.78 11.95 16.79
N MET A 250 4.96 12.43 16.41
CA MET A 250 5.48 12.28 15.05
C MET A 250 5.66 10.79 14.67
N TYR A 251 6.28 9.98 15.53
CA TYR A 251 6.45 8.55 15.27
C TYR A 251 5.10 7.82 15.22
N LEU A 252 4.19 8.11 16.17
CA LEU A 252 2.85 7.52 16.16
C LEU A 252 2.05 7.91 14.91
N ALA A 253 2.13 9.17 14.49
CA ALA A 253 1.48 9.65 13.27
C ALA A 253 1.93 8.85 12.06
N PHE A 254 3.24 8.66 11.92
CA PHE A 254 3.78 7.95 10.77
C PHE A 254 3.60 6.46 10.84
N ILE A 255 3.64 5.83 12.01
CA ILE A 255 3.27 4.41 12.13
C ILE A 255 1.84 4.19 11.63
N PHE A 256 0.92 5.07 12.04
CA PHE A 256 -0.46 5.04 11.54
C PHE A 256 -0.52 5.26 10.03
N LEU A 257 0.09 6.34 9.53
CA LEU A 257 0.04 6.72 8.12
C LEU A 257 0.69 5.67 7.24
N VAL A 258 1.88 5.19 7.57
CA VAL A 258 2.58 4.13 6.84
C VAL A 258 1.76 2.84 6.77
N SER A 259 0.85 2.61 7.71
CA SER A 259 -0.04 1.44 7.73
C SER A 259 -1.32 1.65 6.91
N CYS A 260 -1.81 2.89 6.75
CA CYS A 260 -3.13 3.16 6.15
C CYS A 260 -3.24 4.42 5.27
N HIS A 261 -2.15 5.01 4.79
CA HIS A 261 -2.18 6.24 3.98
C HIS A 261 -2.94 6.06 2.67
N ALA A 262 -3.36 7.19 2.08
CA ALA A 262 -4.12 7.19 0.82
C ALA A 262 -5.27 6.15 0.82
N VAL A 263 -5.95 6.00 1.96
CA VAL A 263 -6.84 4.88 2.28
C VAL A 263 -7.93 4.68 1.24
N VAL A 264 -8.38 5.76 0.61
CA VAL A 264 -9.39 5.74 -0.45
C VAL A 264 -8.76 5.31 -1.78
N GLU A 265 -7.70 6.00 -2.22
CA GLU A 265 -7.05 5.74 -3.51
C GLU A 265 -6.50 4.31 -3.57
N ASP A 266 -5.68 3.93 -2.59
CA ASP A 266 -5.02 2.62 -2.52
C ASP A 266 -6.02 1.46 -2.39
N THR A 267 -7.21 1.68 -1.83
CA THR A 267 -8.24 0.64 -1.72
C THR A 267 -9.01 0.50 -3.03
N LEU A 268 -9.43 1.63 -3.62
CA LEU A 268 -10.31 1.61 -4.79
C LEU A 268 -9.60 1.13 -6.06
N ILE A 269 -8.28 1.27 -6.14
CA ILE A 269 -7.49 0.73 -7.26
C ILE A 269 -7.50 -0.81 -7.35
N PHE A 270 -7.90 -1.51 -6.28
CA PHE A 270 -8.00 -2.98 -6.26
C PHE A 270 -9.38 -3.53 -6.67
N ILE A 271 -10.44 -2.71 -6.69
CA ILE A 271 -11.76 -3.08 -7.22
C ILE A 271 -11.69 -3.86 -8.55
N PRO A 272 -10.88 -3.44 -9.52
CA PRO A 272 -10.84 -4.06 -10.84
C PRO A 272 -10.25 -5.47 -10.86
N LEU A 273 -9.56 -5.87 -9.79
CA LEU A 273 -9.01 -7.22 -9.65
C LEU A 273 -10.05 -8.23 -9.13
N GLY A 274 -11.31 -7.81 -8.94
CA GLY A 274 -12.40 -8.69 -8.54
C GLY A 274 -12.37 -9.13 -7.08
N ILE A 275 -11.51 -8.52 -6.24
CA ILE A 275 -11.40 -8.86 -4.82
C ILE A 275 -12.37 -8.07 -3.93
N PRO A 276 -12.76 -8.60 -2.77
CA PRO A 276 -13.60 -7.87 -1.83
C PRO A 276 -12.80 -6.73 -1.17
N VAL A 277 -13.00 -5.50 -1.65
CA VAL A 277 -12.27 -4.31 -1.17
C VAL A 277 -12.71 -3.81 0.22
N TRP A 278 -13.90 -4.17 0.67
CA TRP A 278 -14.39 -3.79 2.01
C TRP A 278 -13.58 -4.45 3.13
N PRO A 279 -13.34 -5.77 3.13
CA PRO A 279 -12.36 -6.40 4.01
C PRO A 279 -10.97 -5.77 3.93
N LEU A 280 -10.50 -5.41 2.74
CA LEU A 280 -9.19 -4.75 2.57
C LEU A 280 -9.11 -3.45 3.36
N LEU A 281 -10.08 -2.56 3.14
CA LEU A 281 -10.18 -1.30 3.87
C LEU A 281 -10.25 -1.52 5.38
N LEU A 282 -11.09 -2.45 5.83
CA LEU A 282 -11.32 -2.72 7.23
C LEU A 282 -10.06 -3.25 7.92
N ILE A 283 -9.42 -4.27 7.35
CA ILE A 283 -8.17 -4.84 7.88
C ILE A 283 -7.11 -3.76 7.99
N ARG A 284 -6.96 -2.94 6.95
CA ARG A 284 -5.96 -1.87 6.91
C ARG A 284 -6.19 -0.83 8.00
N LEU A 285 -7.42 -0.32 8.12
CA LEU A 285 -7.76 0.70 9.10
C LEU A 285 -7.70 0.18 10.54
N VAL A 286 -8.28 -1.00 10.80
CA VAL A 286 -8.28 -1.60 12.14
C VAL A 286 -6.86 -1.91 12.60
N THR A 287 -6.04 -2.49 11.74
CA THR A 287 -4.64 -2.80 12.05
C THR A 287 -3.85 -1.53 12.35
N ALA A 288 -4.01 -0.47 11.56
CA ALA A 288 -3.34 0.81 11.79
C ALA A 288 -3.75 1.45 13.12
N ILE A 289 -5.03 1.37 13.49
CA ILE A 289 -5.55 1.87 14.77
C ILE A 289 -4.97 1.05 15.93
N ILE A 290 -5.09 -0.27 15.90
CA ILE A 290 -4.65 -1.16 16.98
C ILE A 290 -3.14 -1.04 17.18
N LEU A 291 -2.36 -1.10 16.11
CA LEU A 291 -0.89 -1.01 16.17
C LEU A 291 -0.47 0.32 16.81
N THR A 292 -0.97 1.44 16.28
CA THR A 292 -0.60 2.77 16.75
C THR A 292 -1.07 3.00 18.19
N ALA A 293 -2.30 2.62 18.54
CA ALA A 293 -2.82 2.75 19.90
C ALA A 293 -2.02 1.91 20.91
N THR A 294 -1.63 0.69 20.54
CA THR A 294 -0.81 -0.19 21.37
C THR A 294 0.57 0.41 21.63
N ILE A 295 1.24 0.90 20.58
CA ILE A 295 2.55 1.56 20.70
C ILE A 295 2.42 2.84 21.53
N GLY A 296 1.38 3.65 21.29
CA GLY A 296 1.10 4.86 22.04
C GLY A 296 0.86 4.59 23.53
N TYR A 297 0.11 3.55 23.86
CA TYR A 297 -0.13 3.12 25.24
C TYR A 297 1.16 2.70 25.95
N ILE A 298 1.98 1.85 25.30
CA ILE A 298 3.27 1.39 25.86
C ILE A 298 4.21 2.59 26.09
N TRP A 299 4.26 3.53 25.14
CA TRP A 299 5.11 4.71 25.25
C TRP A 299 4.68 5.63 26.40
N ASN A 300 3.38 5.88 26.54
CA ASN A 300 2.84 6.71 27.63
C ASN A 300 3.14 6.09 29.00
N ARG A 301 3.00 4.76 29.12
CA ARG A 301 3.31 4.05 30.38
C ARG A 301 4.78 4.17 30.77
N LYS A 302 5.71 4.00 29.81
CA LYS A 302 7.15 4.16 30.07
C LYS A 302 7.51 5.59 30.51
N GLN A 303 6.94 6.61 29.87
CA GLN A 303 7.18 8.00 30.29
C GLN A 303 6.70 8.28 31.71
N LEU A 304 5.54 7.74 32.10
CA LEU A 304 5.01 7.87 33.46
C LEU A 304 5.91 7.16 34.49
N THR A 305 6.43 5.97 34.19
CA THR A 305 7.36 5.26 35.07
C THR A 305 8.66 6.02 35.24
N ASN A 306 9.30 6.46 34.14
CA ASN A 306 10.55 7.22 34.20
C ASN A 306 10.38 8.52 34.99
N ARG A 307 9.26 9.23 34.83
CA ARG A 307 8.98 10.45 35.60
C ARG A 307 8.85 10.16 37.09
N LYS A 308 8.22 9.04 37.47
CA LYS A 308 8.13 8.61 38.88
C LYS A 308 9.49 8.21 39.46
N GLU A 309 10.35 7.56 38.68
CA GLU A 309 11.70 7.20 39.11
C GLU A 309 12.58 8.44 39.32
N VAL A 310 12.55 9.42 38.41
CA VAL A 310 13.29 10.69 38.56
C VAL A 310 12.87 11.43 39.84
N ILE A 311 11.57 11.58 40.07
CA ILE A 311 11.05 12.22 41.30
C ILE A 311 11.47 11.45 42.56
N LYS A 312 11.48 10.11 42.51
CA LYS A 312 11.93 9.28 43.64
C LYS A 312 13.42 9.47 43.94
N HIS A 313 14.25 9.63 42.91
CA HIS A 313 15.68 9.87 43.08
C HIS A 313 15.99 11.28 43.61
N GLU A 314 15.32 12.33 43.13
CA GLU A 314 15.48 13.70 43.69
C GLU A 314 15.16 13.75 45.19
N HIS A 315 14.05 13.16 45.63
CA HIS A 315 13.71 13.10 47.06
C HIS A 315 14.68 12.30 47.93
N THR A 316 15.55 11.46 47.34
CA THR A 316 16.57 10.71 48.09
C THR A 316 17.86 11.51 48.29
N TYR A 317 18.10 12.56 47.49
CA TYR A 317 19.27 13.44 47.62
C TYR A 317 19.02 14.66 48.52
N ASP A 318 17.78 15.11 48.63
CA ASP A 318 17.40 16.27 49.46
C ASP A 318 17.19 15.92 50.96
N SER A 319 17.46 14.68 51.36
CA SER A 319 17.25 14.18 52.73
C SER A 319 18.51 14.13 53.60
N PHE A 320 19.51 14.99 53.36
CA PHE A 320 20.72 15.12 54.18
C PHE A 320 20.91 16.54 54.73
#